data_AF-A0A349EUW7-F1
#
_entry.id   AF-A0A349EUW7-F1
#
_cell.length_a   1.000
_cell.length_b   1.000
_cell.length_c   1.000
_cell.angle_alpha   90.00
_cell.angle_beta   90.00
_cell.angle_gamma   90.00
#
_symmetry.space_group_name_H-M   'P 1'
#
loop_
_entity.id
_entity.type
_entity.pdbx_description
1 polymer ?
#
loop_
_entity_poly.entity_id
_entity_poly.type
_entity_poly.pdbx_seq_one_letter_code
_entity_poly.pdbx_strand_id
1 'polypeptide(L)'
;MEYIEFDKYEKVVDPLNRLVHCYKNEDGDIFYVEPGFYDGLIGFKEKRNENFAQIMKEIDLVIKKNHKVIFTADFENPWITREGFIYREIFDITDPLCIFVEDKSRGSDYGD
;
A
#
# COMPACT_ATOMS: atom_id res chain seq x y z
N MET A 1 4.84 -7.19 -13.09
CA MET A 1 5.22 -5.76 -13.01
C MET A 1 6.21 -5.66 -11.85
N GLU A 2 7.30 -4.90 -11.99
CA GLU A 2 8.24 -4.73 -10.86
C GLU A 2 7.86 -3.49 -10.07
N TYR A 3 7.79 -3.62 -8.74
CA TYR A 3 7.50 -2.50 -7.84
C TYR A 3 8.80 -1.86 -7.37
N ILE A 4 9.31 -0.92 -8.17
CA ILE A 4 10.66 -0.33 -8.00
C ILE A 4 10.79 0.43 -6.66
N GLU A 5 9.70 0.99 -6.16
CA GLU A 5 9.62 1.70 -4.88
C GLU A 5 9.91 0.79 -3.68
N PHE A 6 9.80 -0.52 -3.87
CA PHE A 6 10.01 -1.54 -2.84
C PHE A 6 11.29 -2.36 -3.06
N ASP A 7 12.17 -1.95 -3.98
CA ASP A 7 13.39 -2.72 -4.30
C ASP A 7 14.40 -2.76 -3.14
N LYS A 8 14.31 -1.81 -2.20
CA LYS A 8 15.11 -1.80 -0.98
C LYS A 8 14.79 -2.94 0.00
N TYR A 9 13.65 -3.61 -0.16
CA TYR A 9 13.21 -4.69 0.71
C TYR A 9 13.55 -6.06 0.13
N GLU A 10 13.75 -7.04 1.00
CA GLU A 10 13.97 -8.42 0.58
C GLU A 10 12.67 -8.99 -0.02
N LYS A 11 12.70 -9.38 -1.30
CA LYS A 11 11.58 -10.07 -1.96
C LYS A 11 11.48 -11.49 -1.40
N VAL A 12 10.32 -11.84 -0.86
CA VAL A 12 10.03 -13.18 -0.34
C VAL A 12 9.07 -13.89 -1.28
N VAL A 13 9.37 -15.13 -1.65
CA VAL A 13 8.44 -15.96 -2.43
C VAL A 13 7.48 -16.64 -1.46
N ASP A 14 6.20 -16.27 -1.52
CA ASP A 14 5.15 -16.95 -0.78
C ASP A 14 4.60 -18.14 -1.61
N PRO A 15 4.87 -19.40 -1.24
CA PRO A 15 4.42 -20.54 -2.03
C PRO A 15 2.89 -20.66 -2.10
N LEU A 16 2.18 -20.07 -1.14
CA LEU A 16 0.72 -20.07 -1.06
C LEU A 16 0.08 -18.92 -1.85
N ASN A 17 0.89 -18.03 -2.43
CA ASN A 17 0.40 -16.86 -3.14
C ASN A 17 1.33 -16.48 -4.30
N ARG A 18 0.82 -16.64 -5.52
CA ARG A 18 1.54 -16.30 -6.76
C ARG A 18 1.14 -14.95 -7.35
N LEU A 19 0.20 -14.25 -6.72
CA LEU A 19 -0.47 -13.09 -7.31
C LEU A 19 -0.04 -11.76 -6.70
N VAL A 20 0.43 -11.76 -5.44
CA VAL A 20 0.80 -10.55 -4.71
C VAL A 20 2.28 -10.60 -4.34
N HIS A 21 2.94 -9.45 -4.39
CA HIS A 21 4.34 -9.33 -4.02
C HIS A 21 4.49 -9.32 -2.50
N CYS A 22 5.34 -10.19 -1.97
CA CYS A 22 5.68 -10.26 -0.55
C CYS A 22 7.11 -9.75 -0.33
N TYR A 23 7.29 -8.99 0.73
CA TYR A 23 8.55 -8.38 1.09
C TYR A 23 8.84 -8.53 2.58
N LYS A 24 10.11 -8.41 2.92
CA LYS A 24 10.60 -8.39 4.29
C LYS A 24 11.60 -7.25 4.48
N ASN A 25 11.49 -6.51 5.59
CA ASN A 25 12.46 -5.47 5.94
C ASN A 25 13.62 -6.03 6.79
N GLU A 26 14.60 -5.18 7.09
CA GLU A 26 15.77 -5.52 7.90
C GLU A 26 15.42 -5.97 9.33
N ASP A 27 14.33 -5.43 9.89
CA ASP A 27 13.83 -5.74 11.24
C ASP A 27 13.09 -7.10 11.27
N GLY A 28 12.81 -7.68 10.11
CA GLY A 28 12.10 -8.95 9.96
C GLY A 28 10.58 -8.82 9.82
N ASP A 29 10.07 -7.60 9.70
CA ASP A 29 8.67 -7.32 9.42
C ASP A 29 8.30 -7.80 8.01
N ILE A 30 7.10 -8.36 7.88
CA ILE A 30 6.61 -8.97 6.65
C ILE A 30 5.45 -8.14 6.14
N PHE A 31 5.45 -7.82 4.85
CA PHE A 31 4.32 -7.14 4.24
C PHE A 31 4.08 -7.58 2.81
N TYR A 32 2.84 -7.41 2.37
CA TYR A 32 2.39 -7.69 1.02
C TYR A 32 1.93 -6.42 0.34
N VAL A 33 2.18 -6.31 -0.96
CA VAL A 33 1.74 -5.18 -1.78
C VAL A 33 0.91 -5.72 -2.95
N GLU A 34 -0.38 -5.42 -2.92
CA GLU A 34 -1.32 -5.76 -4.00
C GLU A 34 -1.21 -4.80 -5.19
N PRO A 35 -1.53 -5.26 -6.41
CA PRO A 35 -1.45 -4.43 -7.60
C PRO A 35 -2.30 -3.18 -7.49
N GLY A 36 -3.54 -3.29 -7.00
CA GLY A 36 -4.41 -2.12 -6.86
C GLY A 36 -3.87 -1.06 -5.90
N PHE A 37 -3.23 -1.47 -4.79
CA PHE A 37 -2.56 -0.52 -3.90
C PHE A 37 -1.39 0.16 -4.61
N TYR A 38 -0.59 -0.62 -5.34
CA TYR A 38 0.55 -0.10 -6.09
C TYR A 38 0.12 0.89 -7.19
N ASP A 39 -0.93 0.58 -7.95
CA ASP A 39 -1.52 1.51 -8.93
C ASP A 39 -1.94 2.83 -8.27
N GLY A 40 -2.60 2.76 -7.10
CA GLY A 40 -2.92 3.94 -6.30
C GLY A 40 -1.68 4.73 -5.90
N LEU A 41 -0.66 4.06 -5.38
CA LEU A 41 0.62 4.66 -4.98
C LEU A 41 1.32 5.37 -6.14
N ILE A 42 1.37 4.76 -7.32
CA ILE A 42 1.94 5.38 -8.52
C ILE A 42 1.12 6.60 -8.95
N GLY A 43 -0.21 6.54 -8.86
CA GLY A 43 -1.06 7.71 -9.11
C GLY A 43 -0.72 8.89 -8.18
N PHE A 44 -0.37 8.64 -6.92
CA PHE A 44 0.14 9.67 -6.01
C PHE A 44 1.56 10.13 -6.40
N LYS A 45 2.44 9.23 -6.83
CA LYS A 45 3.78 9.60 -7.33
C LYS A 45 3.69 10.57 -8.50
N GLU A 46 2.80 10.32 -9.45
CA GLU A 46 2.64 11.15 -10.64
C GLU A 46 2.02 12.52 -10.32
N LYS A 47 1.00 12.56 -9.45
CA LYS A 47 0.23 13.78 -9.17
C LYS A 47 0.78 14.62 -8.00
N ARG A 48 1.51 13.99 -7.08
CA ARG A 48 2.03 14.56 -5.82
C ARG A 48 3.48 14.12 -5.59
N ASN A 49 4.30 14.17 -6.64
CA ASN A 49 5.70 13.75 -6.57
C ASN A 49 6.49 14.43 -5.44
N GLU A 50 6.21 15.70 -5.15
CA GLU A 50 6.84 16.46 -4.07
C GLU A 50 6.59 15.87 -2.68
N ASN A 51 5.44 15.21 -2.47
CA ASN A 51 5.09 14.55 -1.22
C ASN A 51 5.36 13.04 -1.24
N PHE A 52 5.77 12.48 -2.38
CA PHE A 52 5.89 11.04 -2.54
C PHE A 52 6.87 10.39 -1.55
N ALA A 53 7.98 11.07 -1.26
CA ALA A 53 8.94 10.62 -0.26
C ALA A 53 8.32 10.54 1.15
N GLN A 54 7.37 11.42 1.48
CA GLN A 54 6.65 11.40 2.75
C GLN A 54 5.67 10.23 2.83
N ILE A 55 4.98 9.92 1.72
CA ILE A 55 4.08 8.74 1.62
C ILE A 55 4.89 7.46 1.85
N MET A 56 6.04 7.31 1.16
CA MET A 56 6.90 6.14 1.34
C MET A 56 7.41 6.01 2.78
N LYS A 57 7.76 7.13 3.41
CA LYS A 57 8.16 7.14 4.83
C LYS A 57 7.03 6.66 5.75
N GLU A 58 5.79 7.05 5.48
CA GLU A 58 4.64 6.59 6.27
C GLU A 58 4.38 5.09 6.06
N ILE A 59 4.55 4.59 4.84
CA ILE A 59 4.51 3.14 4.56
C ILE A 59 5.54 2.40 5.42
N ASP A 60 6.79 2.86 5.45
CA ASP A 60 7.84 2.28 6.32
C ASP A 60 7.42 2.29 7.80
N LEU A 61 6.84 3.41 8.29
CA LEU A 61 6.39 3.53 9.67
C LEU A 61 5.25 2.56 10.00
N VAL A 62 4.31 2.40 9.08
CA VAL A 62 3.19 1.45 9.21
C VAL A 62 3.71 0.02 9.26
N ILE A 63 4.68 -0.35 8.41
CA ILE A 63 5.31 -1.67 8.43
C ILE A 63 5.95 -1.91 9.80
N LYS A 64 6.82 -1.00 10.25
CA LYS A 64 7.55 -1.15 11.52
C LYS A 64 6.64 -1.18 12.75
N LYS A 65 5.53 -0.43 12.73
CA LYS A 65 4.58 -0.36 13.84
C LYS A 65 3.75 -1.64 13.99
N ASN A 66 3.42 -2.30 12.88
CA ASN A 66 2.45 -3.39 12.87
C ASN A 66 3.08 -4.76 12.59
N HIS A 67 4.33 -4.80 12.11
CA HIS A 67 5.14 -5.98 11.80
C HIS A 67 4.61 -6.90 10.69
N LYS A 68 3.28 -6.92 10.47
CA LYS A 68 2.56 -7.75 9.50
C LYS A 68 1.46 -6.94 8.82
N VAL A 69 1.70 -6.54 7.57
CA VAL A 69 0.80 -5.63 6.84
C VAL A 69 0.47 -6.17 5.45
N ILE A 70 -0.79 -6.06 5.03
CA ILE A 70 -1.23 -6.25 3.64
C ILE A 70 -1.69 -4.89 3.12
N PHE A 71 -0.96 -4.36 2.15
CA PHE A 71 -1.35 -3.16 1.42
C PHE A 71 -2.27 -3.57 0.27
N THR A 72 -3.52 -3.15 0.34
CA THR A 72 -4.60 -3.54 -0.59
C THR A 72 -5.33 -2.32 -1.14
N ALA A 73 -6.01 -2.45 -2.27
CA ALA A 73 -6.89 -1.39 -2.77
C ALA A 73 -8.27 -1.39 -2.10
N ASP A 74 -8.70 -2.53 -1.58
CA ASP A 74 -10.02 -2.73 -1.00
C ASP A 74 -9.92 -3.72 0.17
N PHE A 75 -9.99 -3.23 1.40
CA PHE A 75 -9.87 -4.10 2.58
C PHE A 75 -11.10 -5.03 2.75
N GLU A 76 -12.23 -4.71 2.12
CA GLU A 76 -13.43 -5.55 2.13
C GLU A 76 -13.27 -6.78 1.23
N ASN A 77 -12.56 -6.65 0.10
CA ASN A 77 -12.29 -7.72 -0.87
C ASN A 77 -10.79 -7.82 -1.23
N PRO A 78 -9.90 -8.14 -0.26
CA PRO A 78 -8.47 -8.25 -0.52
C PRO A 78 -8.16 -9.48 -1.36
N TRP A 79 -7.08 -9.43 -2.14
CA TRP A 79 -6.66 -10.57 -2.98
C TRP A 79 -6.14 -11.73 -2.12
N ILE A 80 -5.55 -11.40 -0.98
CA ILE A 80 -5.07 -12.39 -0.01
C ILE A 80 -5.56 -12.08 1.39
N THR A 81 -5.77 -13.15 2.15
CA THR A 81 -6.00 -13.07 3.58
C THR A 81 -4.92 -13.85 4.32
N ARG A 82 -4.43 -13.26 5.41
CA ARG A 82 -3.42 -13.86 6.30
C ARG A 82 -3.79 -13.56 7.74
N GLU A 83 -3.68 -14.59 8.58
CA GLU A 83 -3.95 -14.44 10.01
C GLU A 83 -2.88 -13.56 10.67
N GLY A 84 -3.34 -12.61 11.50
CA GLY A 84 -2.47 -11.69 12.22
C GLY A 84 -1.85 -10.58 11.37
N PHE A 85 -2.30 -10.39 10.13
CA PHE A 85 -1.96 -9.24 9.30
C PHE A 85 -3.03 -8.16 9.42
N ILE A 86 -2.60 -6.91 9.46
CA ILE A 86 -3.51 -5.76 9.27
C ILE A 86 -3.62 -5.42 7.80
N TYR A 87 -4.74 -4.81 7.40
CA TYR A 87 -4.99 -4.38 6.03
C TYR A 87 -4.95 -2.85 5.99
N ARG A 88 -4.29 -2.30 4.99
CA ARG A 88 -4.17 -0.85 4.79
C ARG A 88 -4.35 -0.50 3.33
N GLU A 89 -5.22 0.46 3.09
CA GLU A 89 -5.43 1.07 1.79
C GLU A 89 -4.51 2.27 1.59
N ILE A 90 -4.42 2.76 0.36
CA ILE A 90 -3.59 3.94 0.07
C ILE A 90 -4.06 5.16 0.88
N PHE A 91 -5.37 5.30 1.09
CA PHE A 91 -5.96 6.40 1.86
C PHE A 91 -5.63 6.32 3.34
N ASP A 92 -5.48 5.12 3.91
CA ASP A 92 -5.00 4.96 5.30
C ASP A 92 -3.59 5.57 5.50
N ILE A 93 -2.81 5.68 4.42
CA ILE A 93 -1.46 6.26 4.44
C ILE A 93 -1.51 7.75 4.12
N THR A 94 -2.31 8.17 3.14
CA THR A 94 -2.26 9.54 2.60
C THR A 94 -3.15 10.53 3.35
N ASP A 95 -4.30 10.09 3.88
CA ASP A 95 -5.24 10.97 4.58
C ASP A 95 -4.67 11.56 5.88
N PRO A 96 -3.98 10.79 6.75
CA PRO A 96 -3.33 11.36 7.94
C PRO A 96 -2.24 12.39 7.62
N LEU A 97 -1.69 12.34 6.40
CA LEU A 97 -0.68 13.28 5.91
C LEU A 97 -1.30 14.51 5.23
N CYS A 98 -2.63 14.56 5.11
CA CYS A 98 -3.37 15.56 4.34
C CYS A 98 -2.92 15.65 2.87
N ILE A 99 -2.48 14.52 2.29
CA ILE A 99 -2.08 14.45 0.88
C ILE A 99 -3.24 13.87 0.09
N PHE A 100 -3.89 14.71 -0.71
CA PHE A 100 -5.07 14.31 -1.48
C PHE A 100 -4.79 14.35 -2.97
N VAL A 101 -5.28 13.32 -3.65
CA VAL A 101 -5.45 13.30 -5.11
C VAL A 101 -6.94 13.46 -5.37
N GLU A 102 -7.33 14.47 -6.15
CA GLU A 102 -8.71 14.58 -6.63
C GLU A 102 -9.00 13.35 -7.51
N ASP A 103 -9.77 12.44 -6.95
CA ASP A 103 -10.33 11.34 -7.70
C ASP A 103 -11.54 11.88 -8.46
N LYS A 104 -11.36 12.19 -9.74
CA LYS A 104 -12.47 12.52 -10.65
C LYS A 104 -13.45 11.33 -10.86
N SER A 105 -13.18 10.19 -10.23
CA SER A 105 -13.99 8.96 -10.31
C SER A 105 -14.84 8.71 -9.06
N ARG A 106 -14.76 9.52 -8.01
CA ARG A 106 -15.80 9.54 -6.97
C ARG A 106 -16.95 10.42 -7.44
N GLY A 107 -17.78 9.85 -8.31
CA GLY A 107 -19.17 10.26 -8.44
C GLY A 107 -19.82 10.13 -7.06
N SER A 108 -19.79 11.20 -6.28
CA SER A 108 -20.71 11.43 -5.18
C SER A 108 -21.78 12.38 -5.70
N ASP A 109 -22.66 11.82 -6.53
CA ASP A 109 -24.06 12.21 -6.53
C ASP A 109 -24.62 11.76 -5.18
N TYR A 110 -24.34 12.55 -4.14
CA TYR A 110 -24.99 12.45 -2.86
C TYR A 110 -25.49 13.84 -2.50
N GLY A 111 -26.67 14.15 -3.04
CA GLY A 111 -27.70 15.00 -2.43
C GLY A 111 -27.45 16.51 -2.38
N ASP A 112 -28.10 17.25 -3.28
CA ASP A 112 -29.29 18.05 -2.91
C ASP A 112 -30.34 17.97 -4.04
#